data_AF-X1G2K7-F1
#
_entry.id   AF-X1G2K7-F1
#
_cell.length_a   1.000
_cell.length_b   1.000
_cell.length_c   1.000
_cell.angle_alpha   90.00
_cell.angle_beta   90.00
_cell.angle_gamma   90.00
#
_symmetry.space_group_name_H-M   'P 1'
#
loop_
_entity.id
_entity.type
_entity.pdbx_description
1 polymer ?
#
loop_
_entity_poly.entity_id
_entity_poly.type
_entity_poly.pdbx_seq_one_letter_code
_entity_poly.pdbx_strand_id
1 'polypeptide(L)'
;TIMNLTTKDDYVFRLTIICTTIKRARSSQQIIIRKIMREILKEFAQTLNHEKFITGMIYSEFTNQILRIAKTIYPLSNCSIIKCKLISVPEGGEDKVYITQDEDFEVVEVEVKRSRKSDIKRTERINVKKLTRPKTYPKKKEEAKPVVDTSPKEVSE
;
A
#
# COMPACT_ATOMS: atom_id res chain seq x y z
N THR A 1 0.27 -16.54 6.04
CA THR A 1 1.30 -16.85 5.03
C THR A 1 2.64 -16.41 5.56
N ILE A 2 3.67 -17.23 5.39
CA ILE A 2 5.06 -16.89 5.73
C ILE A 2 5.86 -16.91 4.44
N MET A 3 6.63 -15.87 4.16
CA MET A 3 7.51 -15.83 2.98
C MET A 3 8.75 -14.98 3.22
N ASN A 4 9.80 -15.27 2.47
CA ASN A 4 10.99 -14.43 2.40
C ASN A 4 10.86 -13.52 1.18
N LEU A 5 11.18 -12.24 1.36
CA LEU A 5 11.13 -11.18 0.37
C LEU A 5 12.50 -10.51 0.32
N THR A 6 12.94 -10.17 -0.88
CA THR A 6 14.16 -9.40 -1.10
C THR A 6 13.74 -8.02 -1.58
N THR A 7 14.17 -6.98 -0.89
CA THR A 7 13.94 -5.59 -1.33
C THR A 7 14.90 -5.21 -2.45
N LYS A 8 14.69 -4.04 -3.07
CA LYS A 8 15.58 -3.51 -4.11
C LYS A 8 17.03 -3.34 -3.65
N ASP A 9 17.22 -3.04 -2.37
CA ASP A 9 18.54 -2.83 -1.75
C ASP A 9 19.16 -4.15 -1.24
N ASP A 10 18.68 -5.31 -1.71
CA ASP A 10 19.17 -6.65 -1.32
C ASP A 10 18.99 -7.03 0.16
N TYR A 11 18.11 -6.34 0.91
CA TYR A 11 17.71 -6.77 2.25
C TYR A 11 16.72 -7.92 2.16
N VAL A 12 16.94 -8.98 2.94
CA VAL A 12 16.07 -10.14 2.97
C VAL A 12 15.20 -10.13 4.21
N PHE A 13 13.90 -9.93 4.04
CA PHE A 13 12.91 -9.96 5.12
C PHE A 13 12.05 -11.22 5.08
N ARG A 14 11.77 -11.79 6.26
CA ARG A 14 10.73 -12.82 6.45
C ARG A 14 9.49 -12.19 7.05
N LEU A 15 8.42 -12.13 6.27
CA LEU A 15 7.13 -11.63 6.72
C LEU A 15 6.19 -12.78 7.07
N THR A 16 5.49 -12.62 8.20
CA THR A 16 4.36 -13.45 8.62
C THR A 16 3.11 -12.61 8.60
N ILE A 17 2.19 -12.94 7.70
CA ILE A 17 0.93 -12.21 7.50
C ILE A 17 -0.26 -13.10 7.80
N ILE A 18 -1.28 -12.54 8.42
CA ILE A 18 -2.57 -13.19 8.65
C ILE A 18 -3.69 -12.36 8.03
N CYS A 19 -4.70 -13.07 7.53
CA CYS A 19 -6.02 -12.49 7.29
C CYS A 19 -7.04 -13.25 8.12
N THR A 20 -7.95 -12.51 8.74
CA THR A 20 -9.09 -13.06 9.47
C THR A 20 -10.34 -12.95 8.61
N THR A 21 -11.12 -14.03 8.58
CA THR A 21 -12.38 -14.13 7.85
C THR A 21 -13.55 -13.99 8.82
N ILE A 22 -14.65 -13.34 8.42
CA ILE A 22 -15.84 -13.20 9.27
C ILE A 22 -16.56 -14.55 9.46
N LYS A 23 -16.56 -15.38 8.41
CA LYS A 23 -17.16 -16.72 8.39
C LYS A 23 -16.15 -17.73 7.84
N ARG A 24 -16.45 -19.03 7.93
CA ARG A 24 -15.61 -20.09 7.38
C ARG A 24 -15.49 -19.95 5.86
N ALA A 25 -14.27 -19.72 5.37
CA ALA A 25 -13.96 -19.70 3.94
C ALA A 25 -13.67 -21.12 3.41
N ARG A 26 -14.01 -21.38 2.13
CA ARG A 26 -13.66 -22.66 1.46
C ARG A 26 -12.15 -22.76 1.24
N SER A 27 -11.62 -23.99 1.18
CA SER A 27 -10.19 -24.23 0.95
C SER A 27 -9.69 -23.60 -0.35
N SER A 28 -10.46 -23.66 -1.43
CA SER A 28 -10.12 -23.01 -2.71
C SER A 28 -9.94 -21.49 -2.56
N GLN A 29 -10.86 -20.82 -1.86
CA GLN A 29 -10.80 -19.39 -1.60
C GLN A 29 -9.57 -19.03 -0.74
N GLN A 30 -9.26 -19.84 0.28
CA GLN A 30 -8.07 -19.65 1.10
C GLN A 30 -6.78 -19.72 0.27
N ILE A 31 -6.69 -20.68 -0.66
CA ILE A 31 -5.52 -20.83 -1.55
C ILE A 31 -5.37 -19.60 -2.45
N ILE A 32 -6.46 -19.12 -3.06
CA ILE A 32 -6.45 -17.94 -3.92
C ILE A 32 -6.02 -16.69 -3.13
N ILE A 33 -6.59 -16.46 -1.94
CA ILE A 33 -6.21 -15.32 -1.08
C ILE A 33 -4.71 -15.39 -0.71
N ARG A 34 -4.19 -16.56 -0.36
CA ARG A 34 -2.76 -16.75 -0.06
C ARG A 34 -1.86 -16.54 -1.28
N LYS A 35 -2.37 -16.73 -2.50
CA LYS A 35 -1.63 -16.45 -3.74
C LYS A 35 -1.53 -14.94 -3.97
N ILE A 36 -2.65 -14.23 -3.85
CA ILE A 36 -2.71 -12.77 -3.99
C ILE A 36 -1.83 -12.06 -2.97
N MET A 37 -1.85 -12.50 -1.70
CA MET A 37 -0.93 -11.98 -0.68
C MET A 37 0.53 -12.08 -1.11
N ARG A 38 0.93 -13.20 -1.72
CA ARG A 38 2.30 -13.45 -2.16
C ARG A 38 2.68 -12.55 -3.33
N GLU A 39 1.79 -12.40 -4.29
CA GLU A 39 2.01 -11.56 -5.47
C GLU A 39 2.19 -10.10 -5.07
N ILE A 40 1.25 -9.54 -4.31
CA ILE A 40 1.30 -8.13 -3.88
C ILE A 40 2.58 -7.83 -3.10
N LEU A 41 2.95 -8.66 -2.11
CA LEU A 41 4.16 -8.42 -1.32
C LEU A 41 5.44 -8.55 -2.13
N LYS A 42 5.47 -9.45 -3.12
CA LYS A 42 6.62 -9.62 -3.99
C LYS A 42 6.82 -8.38 -4.88
N GLU A 43 5.73 -7.85 -5.43
CA GLU A 43 5.77 -6.64 -6.26
C GLU A 43 6.21 -5.42 -5.45
N PHE A 44 5.72 -5.28 -4.21
CA PHE A 44 6.17 -4.22 -3.31
C PHE A 44 7.64 -4.33 -2.94
N ALA A 45 8.10 -5.54 -2.60
CA ALA A 45 9.50 -5.75 -2.25
C ALA A 45 10.43 -5.42 -3.43
N GLN A 46 10.06 -5.79 -4.66
CA GLN A 46 10.87 -5.49 -5.85
C GLN A 46 10.90 -3.99 -6.20
N THR A 47 9.82 -3.26 -5.91
CA THR A 47 9.70 -1.85 -6.26
C THR A 47 10.35 -0.92 -5.23
N LEU A 48 10.23 -1.26 -3.94
CA LEU A 48 10.60 -0.37 -2.83
C LEU A 48 12.01 -0.64 -2.29
N ASN A 49 12.69 0.44 -1.90
CA ASN A 49 13.87 0.41 -1.04
C ASN A 49 13.48 -0.02 0.38
N HIS A 50 14.46 -0.50 1.16
CA HIS A 50 14.21 -1.07 2.49
C HIS A 50 13.62 -0.06 3.48
N GLU A 51 14.07 1.19 3.49
CA GLU A 51 13.54 2.27 4.34
C GLU A 51 12.04 2.50 4.06
N LYS A 52 11.68 2.74 2.78
CA LYS A 52 10.29 2.91 2.35
C LYS A 52 9.46 1.66 2.63
N PHE A 53 10.04 0.48 2.48
CA PHE A 53 9.37 -0.79 2.76
C PHE A 53 9.00 -0.94 4.25
N ILE A 54 9.91 -0.55 5.15
CA ILE A 54 9.66 -0.55 6.60
C ILE A 54 8.56 0.47 6.95
N THR A 55 8.65 1.68 6.41
CA THR A 55 7.66 2.74 6.63
C THR A 55 6.27 2.31 6.14
N GLY A 56 6.17 1.73 4.95
CA GLY A 56 4.91 1.19 4.41
C GLY A 56 4.35 0.02 5.23
N MET A 57 5.22 -0.78 5.85
CA MET A 57 4.82 -1.83 6.78
C MET A 57 4.26 -1.26 8.08
N ILE A 58 4.88 -0.21 8.64
CA ILE A 58 4.41 0.46 9.87
C ILE A 58 3.04 1.12 9.65
N TYR A 59 2.87 1.84 8.52
CA TYR A 59 1.60 2.46 8.16
C TYR A 59 0.56 1.49 7.58
N SER A 60 0.90 0.20 7.50
CA SER A 60 -0.04 -0.86 7.11
C SER A 60 -0.56 -0.75 5.67
N GLU A 61 0.13 -0.03 4.79
CA GLU A 61 -0.28 0.17 3.38
C GLU A 61 -0.39 -1.17 2.62
N PHE A 62 0.57 -2.07 2.83
CA PHE A 62 0.54 -3.41 2.24
C PHE A 62 -0.71 -4.20 2.66
N THR A 63 -1.11 -4.09 3.94
CA THR A 63 -2.28 -4.80 4.45
C THR A 63 -3.58 -4.19 3.93
N ASN A 64 -3.64 -2.86 3.80
CA ASN A 64 -4.78 -2.15 3.23
C ASN A 64 -5.03 -2.58 1.78
N GLN A 65 -3.96 -2.68 0.99
CA GLN A 65 -4.08 -3.14 -0.39
C GLN A 65 -4.48 -4.61 -0.50
N ILE A 66 -3.83 -5.50 0.26
CA ILE A 66 -4.20 -6.92 0.32
C ILE A 66 -5.68 -7.05 0.70
N LEU A 67 -6.14 -6.30 1.70
CA LEU A 67 -7.52 -6.32 2.15
C LEU A 67 -8.49 -5.84 1.06
N ARG A 68 -8.17 -4.76 0.34
CA ARG A 68 -8.97 -4.23 -0.77
C ARG A 68 -9.17 -5.26 -1.87
N ILE A 69 -8.09 -5.92 -2.29
CA ILE A 69 -8.13 -6.92 -3.35
C ILE A 69 -8.79 -8.22 -2.86
N ALA A 70 -8.41 -8.72 -1.70
CA ALA A 70 -8.91 -10.00 -1.20
C ALA A 70 -10.40 -9.96 -0.81
N LYS A 71 -10.94 -8.79 -0.44
CA LYS A 71 -12.40 -8.56 -0.25
C LYS A 71 -13.21 -8.89 -1.50
N THR A 72 -12.63 -8.81 -2.70
CA THR A 72 -13.32 -9.19 -3.95
C THR A 72 -13.61 -10.68 -4.03
N ILE A 73 -12.83 -11.53 -3.36
CA ILE A 73 -12.98 -12.98 -3.35
C ILE A 73 -13.85 -13.44 -2.19
N TYR A 74 -13.59 -12.89 -0.99
CA TYR A 74 -14.27 -13.29 0.24
C TYR A 74 -14.31 -12.15 1.25
N PRO A 75 -15.38 -11.99 2.05
CA PRO A 75 -15.44 -10.98 3.10
C PRO A 75 -14.41 -11.27 4.21
N LEU A 76 -13.36 -10.44 4.26
CA LEU A 76 -12.34 -10.44 5.30
C LEU A 76 -12.63 -9.39 6.37
N SER A 77 -12.33 -9.73 7.62
CA SER A 77 -12.47 -8.86 8.79
C SER A 77 -11.23 -7.97 8.95
N ASN A 78 -10.06 -8.58 9.06
CA ASN A 78 -8.79 -7.88 9.24
C ASN A 78 -7.66 -8.54 8.43
N CYS A 79 -6.64 -7.75 8.09
CA CYS A 79 -5.37 -8.21 7.53
C CYS A 79 -4.26 -7.55 8.34
N SER A 80 -3.32 -8.34 8.88
CA SER A 80 -2.20 -7.79 9.64
C SER A 80 -0.89 -8.53 9.37
N ILE A 81 0.20 -7.78 9.45
CA ILE A 81 1.56 -8.34 9.50
C ILE A 81 1.84 -8.61 10.98
N ILE A 82 1.97 -9.87 11.35
CA ILE A 82 2.20 -10.28 12.74
C ILE A 82 3.68 -10.15 13.09
N LYS A 83 4.56 -10.52 12.15
CA LYS A 83 5.99 -10.61 12.41
C LYS A 83 6.77 -10.26 11.16
N CYS A 84 7.76 -9.40 11.33
CA CYS A 84 8.85 -9.19 10.40
C CYS A 84 10.14 -9.72 11.04
N LYS A 85 10.97 -10.40 10.27
CA LYS A 85 12.35 -10.72 10.65
C LYS A 85 13.27 -10.27 9.54
N LEU A 86 14.36 -9.60 9.87
CA LEU A 86 15.47 -9.41 8.95
C LEU A 86 16.33 -10.68 8.97
N ILE A 87 16.53 -11.30 7.81
CA ILE A 87 17.31 -12.53 7.65
C ILE A 87 18.74 -12.19 7.25
N SER A 88 18.90 -11.29 6.28
CA SER A 88 20.18 -10.92 5.69
C SER A 88 20.23 -9.42 5.48
N VAL A 89 21.38 -8.85 5.81
CA VAL A 89 21.73 -7.44 5.55
C VAL A 89 22.79 -7.46 4.44
N PRO A 90 22.68 -6.61 3.42
CA PRO A 90 23.73 -6.45 2.41
C PRO A 90 24.99 -5.85 3.05
N GLU A 91 26.16 -6.18 2.49
CA GLU A 91 27.44 -5.69 2.98
C GLU A 91 27.56 -4.17 2.73
N GLY A 92 27.63 -3.37 3.80
CA GLY A 92 27.63 -1.90 3.72
C GLY A 92 26.26 -1.22 3.81
N GLY A 93 25.21 -1.95 4.19
CA GLY A 93 23.88 -1.37 4.43
C GLY A 93 23.87 -0.43 5.63
N GLU A 94 23.84 0.88 5.39
CA GLU A 94 23.71 1.90 6.43
C GLU A 94 22.27 2.43 6.47
N ASP A 95 21.62 2.32 7.63
CA ASP A 95 20.30 2.91 7.89
C ASP A 95 20.48 4.34 8.42
N LYS A 96 20.55 5.32 7.51
CA LYS A 96 20.84 6.72 7.84
C LYS A 96 19.67 7.65 7.61
N VAL A 97 18.69 7.26 6.80
CA VAL A 97 17.63 8.17 6.35
C VAL A 97 16.33 7.87 7.07
N TYR A 98 15.90 8.83 7.90
CA TYR A 98 14.56 8.83 8.46
C TYR A 98 13.60 9.50 7.49
N ILE A 99 12.75 8.71 6.87
CA ILE A 99 11.69 9.22 5.99
C ILE A 99 10.53 9.71 6.87
N THR A 100 10.21 11.01 6.80
CA THR A 100 9.02 11.61 7.42
C THR A 100 7.73 11.23 6.68
N GLN A 101 6.59 11.33 7.37
CA GLN A 101 5.26 10.87 6.94
C GLN A 101 4.71 11.45 5.63
N ASP A 102 5.33 12.52 5.10
CA ASP A 102 4.78 13.33 4.02
C ASP A 102 5.10 12.82 2.60
N GLU A 103 5.84 11.71 2.46
CA GLU A 103 6.03 11.05 1.17
C GLU A 103 4.82 10.16 0.85
N ASP A 104 3.96 10.63 -0.06
CA ASP A 104 2.83 9.87 -0.57
C ASP A 104 3.31 8.52 -1.15
N PHE A 105 2.89 7.41 -0.55
CA PHE A 105 3.02 6.10 -1.18
C PHE A 105 2.12 6.08 -2.41
N GLU A 106 2.71 6.08 -3.60
CA GLU A 106 1.94 5.80 -4.82
C GLU A 106 1.25 4.45 -4.65
N VAL A 107 -0.08 4.46 -4.74
CA VAL A 107 -0.89 3.24 -4.68
C VAL A 107 -0.50 2.40 -5.88
N VAL A 108 0.35 1.40 -5.67
CA VAL A 108 0.72 0.44 -6.70
C VAL A 108 -0.52 -0.36 -7.04
N GLU A 109 -1.25 -0.01 -8.10
CA GLU A 109 -2.42 -0.78 -8.51
C GLU A 109 -1.96 -2.09 -9.16
N VAL A 110 -1.81 -3.13 -8.33
CA VAL A 110 -1.51 -4.48 -8.80
C VAL A 110 -2.71 -5.04 -9.56
N GLU A 111 -2.60 -5.14 -10.88
CA GLU A 111 -3.56 -5.85 -11.73
C GLU A 111 -3.42 -7.37 -11.52
N VAL A 112 -4.14 -7.89 -10.51
CA VAL A 112 -4.25 -9.35 -10.35
C VAL A 112 -4.96 -9.92 -11.58
N LYS A 113 -4.20 -10.64 -12.43
CA LYS A 113 -4.75 -11.39 -13.56
C LYS A 113 -5.81 -12.35 -13.04
N ARG A 114 -7.08 -12.04 -13.31
CA ARG A 114 -8.24 -12.86 -12.90
C ARG A 114 -8.03 -14.28 -13.39
N SER A 115 -7.89 -15.25 -12.47
CA SER A 115 -7.97 -16.66 -12.86
C SER A 115 -9.36 -16.95 -13.42
N ARG A 116 -9.46 -17.98 -14.26
CA ARG A 116 -10.60 -18.26 -15.15
C ARG A 116 -11.97 -18.12 -14.45
N LYS A 117 -13.00 -17.75 -15.22
CA LYS A 117 -14.41 -17.56 -14.81
C LYS A 117 -14.99 -18.68 -13.92
N SER A 118 -14.43 -19.90 -13.92
CA SER A 118 -14.82 -21.02 -13.06
C SER A 118 -14.51 -20.80 -11.57
N ASP A 119 -13.47 -20.05 -11.20
CA ASP A 119 -13.12 -19.75 -9.80
C ASP A 119 -13.93 -18.57 -9.24
N ILE A 120 -14.57 -17.80 -10.14
CA ILE A 120 -15.20 -16.49 -9.92
C ILE A 120 -16.73 -16.57 -9.93
N LYS A 121 -17.34 -17.77 -9.99
CA LYS A 121 -18.81 -17.93 -9.97
C LYS A 121 -19.44 -17.69 -8.59
N ARG A 122 -19.24 -16.50 -8.00
CA ARG A 122 -20.17 -15.87 -7.04
C ARG A 122 -19.85 -14.40 -6.67
N THR A 123 -18.89 -13.74 -7.32
CA THR A 123 -18.48 -12.37 -6.94
C THR A 123 -19.06 -11.29 -7.86
N GLU A 124 -19.75 -11.66 -8.95
CA GLU A 124 -20.41 -10.72 -9.89
C GLU A 124 -21.67 -10.03 -9.34
N ARG A 125 -21.95 -10.08 -8.03
CA ARG A 125 -23.11 -9.36 -7.45
C ARG A 125 -22.78 -8.04 -6.76
N ILE A 126 -21.50 -7.70 -6.57
CA ILE A 126 -21.11 -6.43 -5.96
C ILE A 126 -20.39 -5.58 -6.99
N ASN A 127 -21.15 -4.77 -7.72
CA ASN A 127 -20.59 -3.77 -8.60
C ASN A 127 -19.96 -2.65 -7.74
N VAL A 128 -18.65 -2.76 -7.49
CA VAL A 128 -17.85 -1.85 -6.64
C VAL A 128 -17.92 -0.39 -7.13
N LYS A 129 -18.24 -0.14 -8.41
CA LYS A 129 -18.47 1.21 -8.96
C LYS A 129 -19.61 1.97 -8.28
N LYS A 130 -20.51 1.30 -7.53
CA LYS A 130 -21.58 1.96 -6.75
C LYS A 130 -21.18 2.39 -5.33
N LEU A 131 -19.98 2.02 -4.84
CA LEU A 131 -19.55 2.32 -3.46
C LEU A 131 -18.45 3.40 -3.34
N THR A 132 -17.83 3.81 -4.43
CA THR A 132 -16.81 4.86 -4.40
C THR A 132 -17.50 6.23 -4.43
N ARG A 133 -17.58 6.92 -3.29
CA ARG A 133 -17.82 8.37 -3.28
C ARG A 133 -16.56 9.06 -3.84
N PRO A 134 -16.66 10.04 -4.75
CA PRO A 134 -15.50 10.84 -5.12
C PRO A 134 -14.99 11.58 -3.87
N LYS A 135 -13.70 11.47 -3.58
CA LYS A 135 -13.05 12.31 -2.57
C LYS A 135 -13.02 13.75 -3.10
N THR A 136 -13.83 14.63 -2.51
CA THR A 136 -13.67 16.07 -2.69
C THR A 136 -12.58 16.53 -1.74
N TYR A 137 -11.38 16.79 -2.26
CA TYR A 137 -10.36 17.48 -1.48
C TYR A 137 -10.74 18.96 -1.37
N PRO A 138 -10.71 19.58 -0.17
CA PRO A 138 -10.89 21.02 -0.07
C PRO A 138 -9.73 21.69 -0.83
N LYS A 139 -10.06 22.57 -1.78
CA LYS A 139 -9.05 23.42 -2.43
C LYS A 139 -8.37 24.24 -1.34
N LYS A 140 -7.04 24.13 -1.24
CA LYS A 140 -6.21 25.02 -0.42
C LYS A 140 -6.57 26.45 -0.81
N LYS A 141 -7.02 27.28 0.14
CA LYS A 141 -7.10 28.72 -0.08
C LYS A 141 -5.68 29.17 -0.41
N GLU A 142 -5.47 29.71 -1.60
CA GLU A 142 -4.26 30.48 -1.87
C GLU A 142 -4.27 31.64 -0.86
N GLU A 143 -3.35 31.58 0.11
CA GLU A 143 -3.00 32.75 0.89
C GLU A 143 -2.47 33.78 -0.11
N ALA A 144 -3.23 34.87 -0.26
CA ALA A 144 -2.80 36.01 -1.04
C ALA A 144 -1.45 36.47 -0.50
N LYS A 145 -0.40 36.34 -1.32
CA LYS A 145 0.88 36.99 -1.04
C LYS A 145 0.59 38.49 -0.82
N PRO A 146 1.13 39.12 0.23
CA PRO A 146 0.96 40.56 0.39
C PRO A 146 1.59 41.25 -0.82
N VAL A 147 0.77 42.01 -1.54
CA VAL A 147 1.25 42.94 -2.57
C VAL A 147 2.07 43.99 -1.82
N VAL A 148 3.38 43.99 -2.06
CA VAL A 148 4.26 45.07 -1.64
C VAL A 148 3.90 46.28 -2.49
N ASP A 149 3.28 47.29 -1.90
CA ASP A 149 3.05 48.58 -2.52
C ASP A 149 4.40 49.23 -2.83
N THR A 150 4.88 49.08 -4.07
CA THR A 150 5.87 49.99 -4.63
C THR A 150 5.13 51.16 -5.25
N SER A 151 4.73 52.13 -4.43
CA SER A 151 4.48 53.48 -4.91
C SER A 151 5.83 54.17 -5.14
N PRO A 152 6.06 54.80 -6.31
CA PRO A 152 7.29 55.54 -6.56
C PRO A 152 7.33 56.77 -5.65
N LYS A 153 8.40 56.91 -4.85
CA LYS A 153 8.71 58.19 -4.21
C LYS A 153 9.05 59.18 -5.31
N GLU A 154 8.15 60.14 -5.51
CA GLU A 154 8.43 61.38 -6.19
C GLU A 154 9.65 62.04 -5.51
N VAL A 155 10.68 62.30 -6.31
CA VAL A 155 11.77 63.20 -5.95
C VAL A 155 11.41 64.55 -6.54
N SER A 156 11.07 65.51 -5.68
CA SER A 156 10.99 66.92 -6.03
C SER A 156 11.41 67.77 -4.84
N GLU A 157 12.55 68.45 -5.03
CA GLU A 157 13.13 69.62 -4.34
C GLU A 157 13.36 69.59 -2.82
#